data_AF-A0A318E2P5-F1
#
_entry.id   AF-A0A318E2P5-F1
#
_cell.length_a   1.000
_cell.length_b   1.000
_cell.length_c   1.000
_cell.angle_alpha   90.00
_cell.angle_beta   90.00
_cell.angle_gamma   90.00
#
_symmetry.space_group_name_H-M   'P 1'
#
loop_
_entity.id
_entity.type
_entity.pdbx_description
1 polymer ?
#
loop_
_entity_poly.entity_id
_entity_poly.type
_entity_poly.pdbx_seq_one_letter_code
_entity_poly.pdbx_strand_id
1 'polypeptide(L)'
;MSPTLGIREMSASYGELMLVEQPAIACLESLGWTHANLYTETFGEHGSEGRESEHQVVLTRRLRAALSRLNPDLPADVRDDAIGQAIDQLTRDRSKQLAVNANQA
;
A
#
# COMPACT_ATOMS: atom_id res chain seq x y z
N MET A 1 29.84 14.97 29.69
CA MET A 1 29.80 13.49 29.65
C MET A 1 28.62 13.12 28.76
N SER A 2 28.86 12.60 27.56
CA SER A 2 27.76 12.14 26.70
C SER A 2 27.14 10.90 27.35
N PRO A 3 25.80 10.79 27.45
CA PRO A 3 25.18 9.62 28.03
C PRO A 3 25.49 8.40 27.15
N THR A 4 25.97 7.33 27.78
CA THR A 4 26.18 6.04 27.12
C THR A 4 24.80 5.48 26.78
N LEU A 5 24.46 5.43 25.48
CA LEU A 5 23.19 4.84 25.04
C LEU A 5 23.07 3.39 25.51
N GLY A 6 21.91 3.02 26.04
CA GLY A 6 21.60 1.63 26.35
C GLY A 6 21.55 0.79 25.06
N ILE A 7 21.76 -0.53 25.17
CA ILE A 7 21.78 -1.46 24.02
C ILE A 7 20.52 -1.33 23.14
N ARG A 8 19.35 -1.07 23.74
CA ARG A 8 18.09 -0.83 23.01
C ARG A 8 18.10 0.48 22.21
N GLU A 9 18.69 1.55 22.75
CA GLU A 9 18.79 2.84 22.07
C GLU A 9 19.84 2.77 20.95
N MET A 10 20.95 2.05 21.17
CA MET A 10 21.94 1.78 20.13
C MET A 10 21.33 0.98 18.98
N SER A 11 20.58 -0.09 19.29
CA SER A 11 19.86 -0.90 18.30
C SER A 11 18.77 -0.12 17.57
N ALA A 12 18.16 0.89 18.20
CA ALA A 12 17.21 1.77 17.54
C ALA A 12 17.91 2.76 16.59
N SER A 13 19.08 3.28 16.97
CA SER A 13 19.88 4.18 16.13
C SER A 13 20.62 3.49 14.98
N TYR A 14 20.84 2.17 15.10
CA TYR A 14 21.53 1.32 14.11
C TYR A 14 20.67 0.08 13.75
N GLY A 15 19.35 0.25 13.66
CA GLY A 15 18.40 -0.81 13.31
C GLY A 15 17.84 -0.65 11.90
N GLU A 16 17.14 -1.66 11.38
CA GLU A 16 16.55 -1.64 10.03
C GLU A 16 15.63 -0.44 9.80
N LEU A 17 14.91 0.01 10.83
CA LEU A 17 14.10 1.23 10.75
C LEU A 17 14.96 2.44 10.32
N MET A 18 16.08 2.69 11.00
CA MET A 18 16.91 3.87 10.73
C MET A 18 17.85 3.70 9.53
N LEU A 19 18.33 2.48 9.28
CA LEU A 19 19.33 2.22 8.23
C LEU A 19 18.71 1.82 6.89
N VAL A 20 17.46 1.36 6.87
CA VAL A 20 16.80 0.82 5.65
C VAL A 20 15.46 1.50 5.41
N GLU A 21 14.51 1.42 6.33
CA GLU A 21 13.14 1.89 6.12
C GLU A 21 13.07 3.41 5.93
N GLN A 22 13.60 4.19 6.89
CA GLN A 22 13.58 5.66 6.80
C GLN A 22 14.36 6.20 5.58
N PRO A 23 15.56 5.69 5.24
CA PRO A 23 16.24 6.08 4.01
C PRO A 23 15.46 5.72 2.74
N ALA A 24 14.80 4.55 2.69
CA ALA A 24 13.98 4.16 1.56
C ALA A 24 12.75 5.07 1.40
N ILE A 25 12.08 5.41 2.50
CA ILE A 25 10.98 6.38 2.50
C ILE A 25 11.45 7.73 1.99
N ALA A 26 12.56 8.27 2.53
CA ALA A 26 13.10 9.56 2.09
C ALA A 26 13.48 9.57 0.60
N CYS A 27 14.02 8.47 0.09
CA CYS A 27 14.30 8.30 -1.33
C CYS A 27 13.01 8.36 -2.17
N LEU A 28 11.97 7.63 -1.78
CA LEU A 28 10.68 7.64 -2.47
C LEU A 28 10.01 9.02 -2.41
N GLU A 29 10.06 9.71 -1.28
CA GLU A 29 9.57 11.09 -1.15
C GLU A 29 10.31 12.05 -2.08
N SER A 30 11.62 11.90 -2.22
CA SER A 30 12.42 12.71 -3.16
C SER A 30 12.02 12.50 -4.63
N LEU A 31 11.44 11.33 -4.94
CA LEU A 31 10.88 10.99 -6.25
C LEU A 31 9.40 11.40 -6.38
N GLY A 32 8.81 12.05 -5.38
CA GLY A 32 7.43 12.53 -5.39
C GLY A 32 6.39 11.52 -4.93
N TRP A 33 6.80 10.40 -4.32
CA TRP A 33 5.87 9.42 -3.77
C TRP A 33 5.36 9.87 -2.40
N THR A 34 4.08 9.62 -2.15
CA THR A 34 3.46 9.77 -0.82
C THR A 34 3.41 8.43 -0.11
N HIS A 35 3.72 8.39 1.19
CA HIS A 35 3.66 7.19 2.01
C HIS A 35 2.64 7.34 3.15
N ALA A 36 2.31 6.23 3.82
CA ALA A 36 1.54 6.22 5.05
C ALA A 36 2.01 5.07 5.94
N ASN A 37 2.10 5.31 7.24
CA ASN A 37 2.35 4.25 8.22
C ASN A 37 1.01 3.61 8.61
N LEU A 38 0.83 2.35 8.20
CA LEU A 38 -0.40 1.58 8.43
C LEU A 38 -0.24 0.56 9.57
N TYR A 39 0.76 0.73 10.45
CA TYR A 39 0.98 -0.19 11.58
C TYR A 39 -0.23 -0.29 12.52
N THR A 40 -0.99 0.81 12.67
CA THR A 40 -2.20 0.87 13.50
C THR A 40 -3.48 0.98 12.68
N GLU A 41 -3.49 0.44 11.46
CA GLU A 41 -4.67 0.45 10.59
C GLU A 41 -5.88 -0.26 11.25
N THR A 42 -7.10 0.17 10.92
CA THR A 42 -8.34 -0.54 11.22
C THR A 42 -8.91 -1.22 9.97
N PHE A 43 -9.55 -2.38 10.16
CA PHE A 43 -10.06 -3.22 9.07
C PHE A 43 -11.59 -3.29 9.03
N GLY A 44 -12.13 -3.76 7.90
CA GLY A 44 -13.56 -3.95 7.65
C GLY A 44 -14.18 -2.83 6.81
N GLU A 45 -15.50 -2.84 6.67
CA GLU A 45 -16.26 -1.87 5.84
C GLU A 45 -15.94 -0.40 6.19
N HIS A 46 -15.72 -0.12 7.47
CA HIS A 46 -15.37 1.20 7.99
C HIS A 46 -13.88 1.35 8.33
N GLY A 47 -13.05 0.41 7.87
CA GLY A 47 -11.59 0.46 8.01
C GLY A 47 -10.97 1.63 7.25
N SER A 48 -9.71 1.93 7.57
CA SER A 48 -9.04 3.11 7.01
C SER A 48 -8.71 2.97 5.52
N GLU A 49 -8.11 1.85 5.08
CA GLU A 49 -7.63 1.69 3.69
C GLU A 49 -8.44 0.69 2.85
N GLY A 50 -9.54 0.19 3.40
CA GLY A 50 -10.48 -0.70 2.70
C GLY A 50 -10.10 -2.19 2.71
N ARG A 51 -9.15 -2.57 3.57
CA ARG A 51 -8.81 -3.98 3.83
C ARG A 51 -9.75 -4.58 4.87
N GLU A 52 -10.07 -5.86 4.72
CA GLU A 52 -10.84 -6.64 5.69
C GLU A 52 -9.96 -7.32 6.75
N SER A 53 -8.67 -7.49 6.46
CA SER A 53 -7.68 -8.04 7.41
C SER A 53 -6.26 -7.66 7.01
N GLU A 54 -5.31 -7.89 7.92
CA GLU A 54 -3.87 -7.67 7.69
C GLU A 54 -3.27 -8.58 6.60
N HIS A 55 -3.93 -9.70 6.28
CA HIS A 55 -3.47 -10.63 5.22
C HIS A 55 -3.69 -10.08 3.81
N GLN A 56 -4.53 -9.06 3.64
CA GLN A 56 -4.75 -8.42 2.36
C GLN A 56 -3.65 -7.38 2.08
N VAL A 57 -3.09 -7.41 0.88
CA VAL A 57 -1.98 -6.52 0.51
C VAL A 57 -2.43 -5.31 -0.31
N VAL A 58 -3.66 -5.31 -0.83
CA VAL A 58 -4.18 -4.25 -1.69
C VAL A 58 -5.00 -3.25 -0.88
N LEU A 59 -4.67 -1.97 -1.02
CA LEU A 59 -5.41 -0.85 -0.43
C LEU A 59 -6.54 -0.42 -1.39
N THR A 60 -7.68 -1.10 -1.29
CA THR A 60 -8.79 -0.98 -2.27
C THR A 60 -9.37 0.43 -2.34
N ARG A 61 -9.41 1.19 -1.23
CA ARG A 61 -9.89 2.58 -1.22
C ARG A 61 -8.99 3.49 -2.05
N ARG A 62 -7.67 3.34 -1.93
CA ARG A 62 -6.70 4.09 -2.76
C ARG A 62 -6.76 3.67 -4.21
N LEU A 63 -6.87 2.37 -4.48
CA LEU A 63 -7.00 1.83 -5.84
C LEU A 63 -8.23 2.41 -6.54
N ARG A 64 -9.40 2.40 -5.88
CA ARG A 64 -10.63 3.01 -6.40
C ARG A 64 -10.43 4.49 -6.73
N ALA A 65 -9.87 5.27 -5.82
CA ALA A 65 -9.63 6.70 -6.04
C ALA A 65 -8.66 6.94 -7.22
N ALA A 66 -7.61 6.12 -7.36
CA ALA A 66 -6.68 6.20 -8.48
C ALA A 66 -7.34 5.85 -9.82
N LEU A 67 -8.14 4.77 -9.87
CA LEU A 67 -8.89 4.38 -11.07
C LEU A 67 -9.89 5.47 -11.49
N SER A 68 -10.60 6.10 -10.55
CA SER A 68 -11.48 7.23 -10.85
C SER A 68 -10.70 8.41 -11.44
N ARG A 69 -9.54 8.74 -10.87
CA ARG A 69 -8.69 9.85 -11.35
C ARG A 69 -8.11 9.59 -12.74
N LEU A 70 -7.74 8.35 -13.04
CA LEU A 70 -7.15 7.97 -14.32
C LEU A 70 -8.19 7.90 -15.45
N ASN A 71 -9.47 7.75 -15.12
CA ASN A 71 -10.55 7.59 -16.08
C ASN A 71 -11.65 8.66 -15.90
N PRO A 72 -11.32 9.96 -16.01
CA PRO A 72 -12.29 11.04 -15.78
C PRO A 72 -13.40 11.08 -16.85
N ASP A 73 -13.09 10.61 -18.06
CA ASP A 73 -13.99 10.65 -19.22
C ASP A 73 -15.03 9.51 -19.23
N LEU A 74 -14.95 8.58 -18.28
CA LEU A 74 -15.96 7.53 -18.16
C LEU A 74 -17.31 8.13 -17.72
N PRO A 75 -18.40 7.80 -18.43
CA PRO A 75 -19.74 8.24 -18.05
C PRO A 75 -20.07 7.83 -16.61
N ALA A 76 -20.63 8.76 -15.84
CA ALA A 76 -20.81 8.59 -14.40
C ALA A 76 -21.76 7.43 -14.06
N ASP A 77 -22.69 7.10 -14.95
CA ASP A 77 -23.67 6.02 -14.84
C ASP A 77 -23.05 4.62 -14.91
N VAL A 78 -21.90 4.45 -15.57
CA VAL A 78 -21.20 3.14 -15.67
C VAL A 78 -19.86 3.10 -14.93
N ARG A 79 -19.33 4.26 -14.54
CA ARG A 79 -17.98 4.37 -13.98
C ARG A 79 -17.80 3.56 -12.69
N ASP A 80 -18.77 3.59 -11.78
CA ASP A 80 -18.64 2.91 -10.49
C ASP A 80 -18.61 1.39 -10.64
N ASP A 81 -19.46 0.83 -11.51
CA ASP A 81 -19.50 -0.58 -11.85
C ASP A 81 -18.22 -1.02 -12.57
N ALA A 82 -17.78 -0.24 -13.57
CA ALA A 82 -16.55 -0.52 -14.31
C ALA A 82 -15.30 -0.51 -13.39
N ILE A 83 -15.22 0.45 -12.46
CA ILE A 83 -14.14 0.50 -11.47
C ILE A 83 -14.24 -0.69 -10.51
N GLY A 84 -15.44 -1.08 -10.08
CA GLY A 84 -15.64 -2.28 -9.27
C GLY A 84 -15.09 -3.53 -9.97
N GLN A 85 -15.49 -3.76 -11.22
CA GLN A 85 -15.00 -4.89 -12.02
C GLN A 85 -13.47 -4.84 -12.22
N ALA A 86 -12.90 -3.66 -12.45
CA ALA A 86 -11.46 -3.50 -12.60
C ALA A 86 -10.72 -3.87 -11.30
N ILE A 87 -11.23 -3.44 -10.14
CA ILE A 87 -10.66 -3.83 -8.84
C ILE A 87 -10.71 -5.35 -8.69
N ASP A 88 -11.87 -5.98 -8.93
CA ASP A 88 -12.03 -7.43 -8.81
C ASP A 88 -11.03 -8.20 -9.68
N GLN A 89 -10.80 -7.75 -10.92
CA GLN A 89 -9.81 -8.37 -11.81
C GLN A 89 -8.37 -8.13 -11.36
N LEU A 90 -8.02 -6.92 -10.93
CA LEU A 90 -6.66 -6.59 -10.48
C LEU A 90 -6.31 -7.31 -9.18
N THR A 91 -7.27 -7.51 -8.28
CA THR A 91 -7.05 -8.17 -6.98
C THR A 91 -7.32 -9.66 -6.98
N ARG A 92 -7.68 -10.24 -8.13
CA ARG A 92 -7.92 -11.69 -8.26
C ARG A 92 -6.69 -12.48 -7.82
N ASP A 93 -6.92 -13.49 -6.98
CA ASP A 93 -5.86 -14.40 -6.55
C ASP A 93 -5.29 -15.18 -7.73
N ARG A 94 -4.00 -14.95 -8.00
CA ARG A 94 -3.22 -15.62 -9.03
C ARG A 94 -2.04 -16.41 -8.43
N SER A 95 -2.01 -16.60 -7.11
CA SER A 95 -0.90 -17.25 -6.39
C SER A 95 -0.57 -18.68 -6.88
N LYS A 96 -1.56 -19.35 -7.46
CA LYS A 96 -1.42 -20.71 -8.01
C LYS A 96 -0.97 -20.75 -9.48
N GLN A 97 -0.82 -19.61 -10.13
CA GLN A 97 -0.40 -19.52 -11.52
C GLN A 97 1.13 -19.42 -11.61
N LEU A 98 1.68 -19.81 -12.77
CA LEU A 98 3.07 -19.46 -13.09
C LEU A 98 3.20 -17.93 -13.17
N ALA A 99 4.31 -17.37 -12.70
CA ALA A 99 4.52 -15.91 -12.65
C ALA A 99 4.29 -15.21 -14.00
N VAL A 100 4.70 -15.84 -15.11
CA VAL A 100 4.47 -15.29 -16.47
C VAL A 100 2.98 -15.21 -16.77
N ASN A 101 2.22 -16.25 -16.45
CA ASN A 101 0.77 -16.27 -16.67
C ASN A 101 0.06 -15.27 -15.75
N ALA A 102 0.50 -15.17 -14.48
CA ALA A 102 -0.05 -14.22 -13.53
C ALA A 102 0.12 -12.77 -13.98
N ASN A 103 1.24 -12.45 -14.64
CA ASN A 103 1.55 -11.10 -15.12
C ASN A 103 0.92 -10.75 -16.48
N GLN A 104 0.30 -11.71 -17.18
CA GLN A 104 -0.29 -11.52 -18.52
C GLN A 104 -1.82 -11.55 -18.53
N ALA A 105 -2.46 -11.93 -17.42
CA ALA A 105 -3.89 -12.16 -17.29
C ALA A 105 -4.66 -10.95 -16.76
#